data_AF-A0A1H3IR41-F1
#
_entry.id   AF-A0A1H3IR41-F1
#
_cell.length_a   1.000
_cell.length_b   1.000
_cell.length_c   1.000
_cell.angle_alpha   90.00
_cell.angle_beta   90.00
_cell.angle_gamma   90.00
#
_symmetry.space_group_name_H-M   'P 1'
#
loop_
_entity.id
_entity.type
_entity.pdbx_description
1 polymer ?
#
loop_
_entity_poly.entity_id
_entity_poly.type
_entity_poly.pdbx_seq_one_letter_code
_entity_poly.pdbx_strand_id
1 'polypeptide(L)' 'MKFMEIGIDKDHARFLVKPTPACSVTKLVMLIKSITAREIFRLGPHMKKQLWGGKFWTDGYFASTVSHYGDENK' A
#
# COMPACT_ATOMS: atom_id res chain seq x y z
N MET A 1 -11.24 -6.04 5.66
CA MET A 1 -10.16 -5.90 4.67
C MET A 1 -9.19 -7.04 4.89
N LYS A 2 -8.88 -7.83 3.86
CA LYS A 2 -7.92 -8.95 3.97
C LYS A 2 -6.79 -8.76 2.97
N PHE A 3 -5.54 -8.74 3.43
CA PHE A 3 -4.38 -8.81 2.55
C PHE A 3 -4.20 -10.26 2.11
N MET A 4 -4.10 -10.48 0.81
CA MET A 4 -3.84 -11.79 0.20
C MET A 4 -2.35 -11.95 -0.10
N GLU A 5 -1.70 -10.88 -0.56
CA GLU A 5 -0.26 -10.85 -0.85
C GLU A 5 0.29 -9.45 -0.57
N ILE A 6 1.55 -9.40 -0.12
CA ILE A 6 2.31 -8.17 0.07
C ILE A 6 3.71 -8.40 -0.52
N GLY A 7 4.03 -7.64 -1.57
CA GLY A 7 5.37 -7.58 -2.15
C GLY A 7 6.01 -6.23 -1.84
N ILE A 8 7.28 -6.23 -1.43
CA ILE A 8 8.03 -5.00 -1.15
C ILE A 8 9.31 -5.04 -1.98
N ASP A 9 9.61 -3.92 -2.63
CA ASP A 9 10.88 -3.68 -3.31
C ASP A 9 11.58 -2.48 -2.65
N LYS A 10 12.73 -2.06 -3.18
CA LYS A 10 13.55 -0.98 -2.63
C LYS A 10 12.81 0.36 -2.56
N ASP A 11 11.92 0.64 -3.50
CA ASP A 11 11.28 1.94 -3.68
C ASP A 11 9.74 1.90 -3.75
N HIS A 12 9.12 0.72 -3.80
CA HIS A 12 7.67 0.57 -3.89
C HIS A 12 7.15 -0.68 -3.17
N ALA A 13 5.85 -0.69 -2.88
CA ALA A 13 5.14 -1.84 -2.32
C ALA A 13 3.92 -2.19 -3.16
N ARG A 14 3.66 -3.48 -3.32
CA ARG A 14 2.52 -4.07 -4.02
C ARG A 14 1.64 -4.79 -3.01
N PHE A 15 0.35 -4.49 -3.02
CA PHE A 15 -0.62 -5.10 -2.13
C PHE A 15 -1.73 -5.75 -2.94
N LEU A 16 -1.92 -7.06 -2.78
CA LEU A 16 -3.13 -7.73 -3.24
C LEU A 16 -4.12 -7.78 -2.08
N VAL A 17 -5.23 -7.08 -2.20
CA VAL A 17 -6.19 -6.89 -1.11
C VAL A 17 -7.60 -7.28 -1.55
N LYS A 18 -8.30 -8.01 -0.68
CA LYS A 18 -9.75 -8.22 -0.76
C LYS A 18 -10.46 -7.19 0.12
N PRO A 19 -11.02 -6.10 -0.44
CA PRO A 19 -11.75 -5.10 0.31
C PRO A 19 -13.14 -5.61 0.73
N THR A 20 -13.77 -4.94 1.70
CA THR A 20 -15.21 -5.09 1.94
C THR A 20 -16.00 -4.32 0.88
N PRO A 21 -17.22 -4.74 0.51
CA PRO A 21 -17.99 -4.10 -0.58
C PRO A 21 -18.22 -2.60 -0.43
N ALA A 22 -18.26 -2.08 0.81
CA ALA A 22 -18.48 -0.66 1.09
C ALA A 22 -17.20 0.22 1.01
N CYS A 23 -16.03 -0.37 0.79
CA CYS A 23 -14.74 0.34 0.81
C CYS A 23 -14.32 0.74 -0.61
N SER A 24 -14.21 2.05 -0.88
CA SER A 24 -13.65 2.52 -2.15
C SER A 24 -12.13 2.32 -2.21
N VAL A 25 -11.59 2.15 -3.41
CA VAL A 25 -10.15 1.99 -3.65
C VAL A 25 -9.37 3.18 -3.07
N THR A 26 -9.84 4.41 -3.26
CA THR A 26 -9.20 5.61 -2.68
C THR A 26 -9.14 5.54 -1.15
N LYS A 27 -10.23 5.18 -0.48
CA LYS A 27 -10.26 5.06 0.99
C LYS A 27 -9.30 3.97 1.45
N LEU A 28 -9.27 2.84 0.75
CA LEU A 28 -8.36 1.74 1.02
C LEU A 28 -6.89 2.18 0.95
N VAL A 29 -6.50 2.82 -0.16
CA VAL A 29 -5.12 3.29 -0.37
C VAL A 29 -4.73 4.36 0.65
N MET A 30 -5.63 5.29 0.97
CA MET A 30 -5.40 6.31 2.00
C MET A 30 -5.12 5.67 3.36
N LEU A 31 -5.91 4.66 3.76
CA LEU A 31 -5.71 3.95 5.02
C LEU A 31 -4.36 3.24 5.07
N ILE A 32 -4.03 2.48 4.01
CA ILE A 32 -2.75 1.75 3.93
C ILE A 32 -1.57 2.73 4.00
N LYS A 33 -1.55 3.77 3.16
CA LYS A 33 -0.45 4.74 3.10
C LYS A 33 -0.29 5.49 4.43
N SER A 34 -1.39 5.90 5.04
CA SER A 34 -1.35 6.68 6.29
C SER A 34 -0.88 5.85 7.48
N ILE A 35 -1.41 4.63 7.65
CA ILE A 35 -1.06 3.76 8.77
C ILE A 35 0.40 3.32 8.64
N THR A 36 0.82 2.86 7.46
CA THR A 36 2.21 2.41 7.23
C THR A 36 3.21 3.54 7.43
N ALA A 37 2.96 4.74 6.88
CA ALA A 37 3.84 5.88 7.10
C ALA A 37 3.97 6.23 8.58
N ARG A 38 2.84 6.25 9.32
CA ARG A 38 2.84 6.52 10.77
C ARG A 38 3.67 5.50 11.54
N GLU A 39 3.46 4.21 11.29
CA GLU A 39 4.17 3.15 12.00
C GLU A 39 5.66 3.13 11.67
N ILE A 40 6.03 3.35 10.40
CA ILE A 40 7.43 3.43 9.98
C ILE A 40 8.14 4.61 10.67
N PHE A 41 7.53 5.79 10.71
CA PHE A 41 8.14 6.92 11.44
C PHE A 41 8.16 6.73 12.95
N ARG A 42 7.22 5.94 13.52
CA ARG A 42 7.25 5.57 14.95
C ARG A 42 8.43 4.65 15.26
N LEU A 43 8.68 3.67 14.40
CA LEU A 43 9.76 2.68 14.56
C LEU A 43 11.14 3.25 14.18
N GLY A 44 11.18 4.11 13.17
CA GLY A 44 12.40 4.76 12.68
C GLY A 44 12.28 6.28 12.62
N PRO A 45 12.32 7.00 13.77
CA PRO A 45 12.21 8.46 13.79
C PRO A 45 13.27 9.17 12.94
N HIS A 46 14.45 8.55 12.77
CA HIS A 46 15.54 9.04 11.93
C HIS A 46 15.14 9.17 10.46
N MET A 47 14.25 8.29 9.97
CA MET A 47 13.79 8.30 8.58
C MET A 47 12.99 9.57 8.24
N LYS A 48 12.38 10.23 9.24
CA LYS A 48 11.63 11.47 9.03
C LYS A 48 12.51 12.61 8.51
N LYS A 49 13.80 12.61 8.86
CA LYS A 49 14.79 13.57 8.35
C LYS A 49 15.31 13.19 6.96
N GLN A 50 15.35 11.90 6.65
CA GLN A 50 15.87 11.38 5.38
C GLN A 50 14.82 11.41 4.25
N LEU A 51 13.53 11.22 4.59
CA LEU A 51 12.44 11.10 3.63
C LEU A 51 11.58 12.35 3.61
N TRP A 52 11.87 13.27 2.67
CA TRP A 52 11.06 14.42 2.26
C TRP A 52 10.30 15.15 3.39
N GLY A 53 10.96 15.38 4.54
CA GLY A 53 10.35 16.09 5.68
C GLY A 53 9.21 15.32 6.36
N GLY A 54 9.16 13.99 6.23
CA GLY A 54 8.12 13.14 6.82
C GLY A 54 7.03 12.69 5.84
N LYS A 55 7.23 12.84 4.52
CA LYS A 55 6.43 12.11 3.53
C LYS A 55 7.10 10.78 3.23
N PHE A 56 6.49 9.66 3.60
CA PHE A 56 7.03 8.33 3.30
C PHE A 56 6.66 7.87 1.88
N TRP A 57 5.40 8.04 1.50
CA TRP A 57 4.89 7.67 0.18
C TRP A 57 4.83 8.88 -0.75
N THR A 58 4.97 8.63 -2.05
CA THR A 58 4.61 9.61 -3.09
C THR A 58 3.11 9.94 -3.03
N ASP A 59 2.67 11.05 -3.63
CA ASP A 59 1.25 11.42 -3.58
C ASP A 59 0.36 10.47 -4.42
N GLY A 60 0.92 9.87 -5.49
CA GLY A 60 0.24 8.95 -6.39
C GLY A 60 0.07 7.51 -5.87
N TYR A 61 -0.69 6.72 -6.61
CA TYR A 61 -0.81 5.27 -6.47
C TYR A 61 -1.30 4.64 -7.78
N PHE A 62 -1.03 3.35 -7.97
CA PHE A 62 -1.61 2.54 -9.04
C PHE A 62 -2.54 1.50 -8.43
N ALA A 63 -3.68 1.25 -9.07
CA ALA A 63 -4.63 0.23 -8.65
C ALA A 63 -5.28 -0.41 -9.88
N SER A 64 -5.39 -1.74 -9.86
CA SER A 64 -6.10 -2.53 -10.86
C SER A 64 -6.89 -3.64 -10.19
N THR A 65 -8.00 -4.06 -10.81
CA THR A 65 -8.76 -5.22 -10.36
C THR A 65 -8.16 -6.48 -10.97
N VAL A 66 -7.97 -7.51 -10.15
CA VAL A 66 -7.60 -8.84 -10.61
C VAL A 66 -8.81 -9.78 -10.50
N SER A 67 -8.93 -10.69 -11.45
CA SER A 67 -9.94 -11.76 -11.41
C SER A 67 -9.26 -13.11 -11.39
N HIS A 68 -9.90 -14.11 -10.80
CA HIS A 68 -9.41 -15.48 -10.79
C HIS A 68 -9.40 -16.13 -12.20
N TYR A 69 -10.04 -15.51 -13.19
CA TYR A 69 -10.22 -16.09 -14.52
C TYR A 69 -9.10 -15.75 -15.52
N GLY A 70 -8.08 -14.98 -15.09
CA GLY A 70 -6.90 -14.64 -15.90
C GLY A 70 -5.64 -15.38 -15.46
N ASP A 71 -5.77 -16.66 -15.08
CA ASP A 71 -4.63 -17.51 -14.77
C ASP A 71 -3.85 -17.81 -16.07
N GLU A 72 -2.56 -17.45 -16.10
CA GLU A 72 -1.65 -17.73 -17.22
C GLU A 72 -1.24 -19.22 -17.27
N ASN A 73 -1.62 -20.03 -16.28
CA ASN A 73 -1.46 -21.49 -16.31
C ASN A 73 -2.63 -22.17 -17.03
N LYS A 74 -2.72 -21.97 -18.34
CA LYS A 74 -3.45 -22.89 -19.23
C LYS A 74 -2.50 -23.77 -20.02
#